data_AF-A0AA97EIB7-F1
#
_entry.id   AF-A0AA97EIB7-F1
#
_cell.length_a   1.000
_cell.length_b   1.000
_cell.length_c   1.000
_cell.angle_alpha   90.00
_cell.angle_beta   90.00
_cell.angle_gamma   90.00
#
_symmetry.space_group_name_H-M   'P 1'
#
loop_
_entity.id
_entity.type
_entity.pdbx_description
1 polymer ?
#
loop_
_entity_poly.entity_id
_entity_poly.type
_entity_poly.pdbx_seq_one_letter_code
_entity_poly.pdbx_strand_id
1 'polypeptide(L)'
;MLFSSKKLVQDLVCQYQAAKNFDYNEMATIQVSLIEKLCSNASKEAFEAISQIMTSSYNHEYLDFAIPEILAKHLHENNVWERESALAALITGMKEGHNEIIRDACIQKLAESQQVDVYYTLLEYRNFLLLDEANRPKYWSFLLRSVNAAATALTPYVEESLRVPIQLLRQNQPI
;
A
#
# COMPACT_ATOMS: atom_id res chain seq x y z
N MET A 1 -19.27 -0.09 28.31
CA MET A 1 -18.68 1.19 27.85
C MET A 1 -18.21 0.97 26.43
N LEU A 2 -18.77 1.68 25.44
CA LEU A 2 -18.26 1.66 24.07
C LEU A 2 -17.04 2.59 24.03
N PHE A 3 -15.83 2.03 24.01
CA PHE A 3 -14.64 2.83 23.74
C PHE A 3 -14.75 3.35 22.30
N SER A 4 -14.59 4.66 22.10
CA SER A 4 -14.54 5.27 20.77
C SER A 4 -13.38 4.66 19.97
N SER A 5 -13.62 4.22 18.73
CA SER A 5 -12.61 3.64 17.83
C SER A 5 -11.36 4.52 17.73
N LYS A 6 -11.55 5.85 17.69
CA LYS A 6 -10.48 6.84 17.65
C LYS A 6 -9.53 6.76 18.83
N LYS A 7 -10.06 6.56 20.04
CA LYS A 7 -9.24 6.44 21.25
C LYS A 7 -8.40 5.17 21.21
N LEU A 8 -8.99 4.06 20.76
CA LEU A 8 -8.27 2.80 20.60
C LEU A 8 -7.13 2.92 19.59
N VAL A 9 -7.38 3.52 18.42
CA VAL A 9 -6.34 3.76 17.41
C VAL A 9 -5.22 4.63 18.00
N GLN A 10 -5.57 5.70 18.71
CA GLN A 10 -4.59 6.58 19.36
C GLN A 10 -3.75 5.82 20.40
N ASP A 11 -4.38 4.99 21.24
CA ASP A 11 -3.68 4.19 22.24
C ASP A 11 -2.72 3.17 21.58
N LEU A 12 -3.13 2.54 20.47
CA LEU A 12 -2.28 1.62 19.70
C LEU A 12 -1.08 2.33 19.05
N VAL A 13 -1.29 3.53 18.49
CA VAL A 13 -0.20 4.34 17.92
C VAL A 13 0.78 4.79 19.01
N CYS A 14 0.28 5.18 20.19
CA CYS A 14 1.13 5.51 21.34
C CYS A 14 1.98 4.31 21.77
N GLN A 15 1.41 3.10 21.83
CA GLN A 15 2.17 1.88 22.12
C GLN A 15 3.21 1.58 21.05
N TYR A 16 2.87 1.79 19.77
CA TYR A 16 3.79 1.61 18.65
C TYR A 16 5.00 2.53 18.77
N GLN A 17 4.78 3.80 19.12
CA GLN A 17 5.85 4.77 19.34
C GLN A 17 6.68 4.48 20.59
N ALA A 18 6.07 3.94 21.65
CA ALA A 18 6.76 3.57 22.88
C ALA A 18 7.64 2.31 22.70
N ALA A 19 7.32 1.44 21.73
CA ALA A 19 8.06 0.21 21.44
C ALA A 19 9.52 0.46 21.05
N LYS A 20 9.88 1.66 20.60
CA LYS A 20 11.26 2.05 20.28
C LYS A 20 12.24 1.98 21.46
N ASN A 21 11.72 1.89 22.69
CA ASN A 21 12.53 1.82 23.90
C ASN A 21 12.93 0.39 24.28
N PHE A 22 12.48 -0.62 23.52
CA PHE A 22 12.85 -2.02 23.72
C PHE A 22 14.05 -2.41 22.85
N ASP A 23 14.64 -3.58 23.12
CA ASP A 23 15.70 -4.13 22.29
C ASP A 23 15.22 -4.40 20.85
N TYR A 24 16.14 -4.35 19.89
CA TYR A 24 15.83 -4.35 18.45
C TYR A 24 14.83 -5.44 18.01
N ASN A 25 15.06 -6.70 18.40
CA ASN A 25 14.20 -7.82 18.02
C ASN A 25 12.81 -7.77 18.69
N GLU A 26 12.77 -7.28 19.93
CA GLU A 26 11.54 -7.15 20.70
C GLU A 26 10.70 -5.99 20.17
N MET A 27 11.32 -4.85 19.89
CA MET A 27 10.70 -3.71 19.21
C MET A 27 10.03 -4.13 17.91
N ALA A 28 10.75 -4.83 17.02
CA ALA A 28 10.22 -5.27 15.73
C ALA A 28 8.98 -6.17 15.89
N THR A 29 9.03 -7.10 16.83
CA THR A 29 7.92 -8.02 17.12
C THR A 29 6.70 -7.28 17.65
N ILE A 30 6.89 -6.34 18.59
CA ILE A 30 5.83 -5.53 19.17
C ILE A 30 5.19 -4.64 18.10
N GLN A 31 6.01 -3.94 17.31
CA GLN A 31 5.53 -3.00 16.30
C GLN A 31 4.75 -3.71 15.20
N VAL A 32 5.22 -4.87 14.72
CA VAL A 32 4.43 -5.70 13.78
C VAL A 32 3.09 -6.11 14.39
N SER A 33 3.09 -6.63 15.62
CA SER A 33 1.85 -7.03 16.30
C SER A 33 0.86 -5.87 16.44
N LEU A 34 1.35 -4.65 16.68
CA LEU A 34 0.51 -3.46 16.79
C LEU A 34 -0.05 -3.00 15.44
N ILE A 35 0.73 -3.12 14.35
CA ILE A 35 0.24 -2.84 13.00
C ILE A 35 -0.84 -3.85 12.59
N GLU A 36 -0.66 -5.14 12.91
CA GLU A 36 -1.68 -6.17 12.67
C GLU A 36 -2.98 -5.86 13.43
N LYS A 37 -2.87 -5.40 14.69
CA LYS A 37 -4.04 -4.97 15.49
C LYS A 37 -4.71 -3.72 14.93
N LEU A 38 -3.93 -2.76 14.43
CA LEU A 38 -4.47 -1.58 13.76
C LEU A 38 -5.25 -2.00 12.50
N CYS A 39 -4.68 -2.85 11.65
CA CYS A 39 -5.38 -3.36 10.46
C CYS A 39 -6.65 -4.13 10.83
N SER A 40 -6.58 -5.01 11.83
CA SER A 40 -7.72 -5.80 12.32
C SER A 40 -8.84 -4.96 12.93
N ASN A 41 -8.56 -3.70 13.31
CA ASN A 41 -9.61 -2.77 13.75
C ASN A 41 -10.56 -2.37 12.61
N ALA A 42 -10.09 -2.50 11.36
CA ALA A 42 -10.86 -2.19 10.15
C ALA A 42 -11.60 -0.85 10.24
N SER A 43 -10.92 0.19 10.73
CA SER A 43 -11.45 1.55 10.77
C SER A 43 -10.63 2.50 9.90
N LYS A 44 -11.29 3.53 9.37
CA LYS A 44 -10.63 4.52 8.50
C LYS A 44 -9.45 5.16 9.23
N GLU A 45 -9.64 5.48 10.49
CA GLU A 45 -8.61 6.08 11.33
C GLU A 45 -7.40 5.15 11.53
N ALA A 46 -7.61 3.83 11.57
CA ALA A 46 -6.51 2.88 11.67
C ALA A 46 -5.66 2.84 10.38
N PHE A 47 -6.29 2.80 9.21
CA PHE A 47 -5.58 2.85 7.92
C PHE A 47 -4.88 4.19 7.68
N GLU A 48 -5.50 5.30 8.10
CA GLU A 48 -4.86 6.63 8.10
C GLU A 48 -3.63 6.65 9.04
N ALA A 49 -3.73 6.06 10.22
CA ALA A 49 -2.60 5.96 11.15
C ALA A 49 -1.46 5.10 10.59
N ILE A 50 -1.77 3.97 9.97
CA ILE A 50 -0.76 3.13 9.30
C ILE A 50 -0.08 3.90 8.17
N SER A 51 -0.83 4.66 7.37
CA SER A 51 -0.28 5.51 6.32
C SER A 51 0.68 6.55 6.89
N GLN A 52 0.30 7.22 8.00
CA GLN A 52 1.20 8.16 8.70
C GLN A 52 2.47 7.49 9.23
N ILE A 53 2.37 6.25 9.74
CA ILE A 53 3.53 5.49 10.20
C ILE A 53 4.50 5.24 9.03
N MET A 54 4.01 4.85 7.86
CA MET A 54 4.84 4.60 6.67
C MET A 54 5.54 5.86 6.14
N THR A 55 4.94 7.04 6.30
CA THR A 55 5.48 8.30 5.74
C THR A 55 6.37 9.07 6.71
N SER A 56 6.17 8.93 8.02
CA SER A 56 6.78 9.84 9.01
C SER A 56 7.61 9.18 10.12
N SER A 57 7.55 7.86 10.27
CA SER A 57 8.28 7.17 11.34
C SER A 57 9.70 6.79 10.93
N TYR A 58 10.61 6.82 11.89
CA TYR A 58 11.92 6.17 11.81
C TYR A 58 11.68 4.64 11.81
N ASN A 59 11.30 4.10 10.65
CA ASN A 59 11.10 2.67 10.51
C ASN A 59 12.47 2.01 10.41
N HIS A 60 12.67 0.97 11.20
CA HIS A 60 13.82 0.08 11.02
C HIS A 60 13.55 -0.85 9.83
N GLU A 61 14.61 -1.31 9.17
CA GLU A 61 14.54 -2.03 7.87
C GLU A 61 13.49 -3.15 7.83
N TYR A 62 13.29 -3.90 8.92
CA TYR A 62 12.29 -4.96 8.97
C TYR A 62 10.84 -4.47 8.77
N LEU A 63 10.48 -3.29 9.26
CA LEU A 63 9.12 -2.75 9.11
C LEU A 63 8.83 -2.25 7.70
N ASP A 64 9.86 -1.87 6.95
CA ASP A 64 9.71 -1.43 5.57
C ASP A 64 9.13 -2.55 4.68
N PHE A 65 9.30 -3.81 5.08
CA PHE A 65 8.68 -4.97 4.43
C PHE A 65 7.41 -5.44 5.14
N ALA A 66 7.40 -5.42 6.48
CA ALA A 66 6.29 -5.99 7.24
C ALA A 66 4.98 -5.19 7.07
N ILE A 67 5.03 -3.85 7.07
CA ILE A 67 3.80 -3.04 6.95
C ILE A 67 3.11 -3.28 5.59
N PRO A 68 3.83 -3.19 4.44
CA PRO A 68 3.21 -3.51 3.14
C PRO A 68 2.68 -4.95 3.07
N GLU A 69 3.40 -5.93 3.63
CA GLU A 69 2.97 -7.34 3.67
C GLU A 69 1.66 -7.52 4.47
N ILE A 70 1.53 -6.85 5.62
CA ILE A 70 0.30 -6.90 6.42
C ILE A 70 -0.86 -6.27 5.65
N LEU A 71 -0.66 -5.10 5.06
CA LEU A 71 -1.69 -4.43 4.25
C LEU A 71 -2.11 -5.27 3.05
N ALA A 72 -1.17 -5.99 2.41
CA ALA A 72 -1.46 -6.84 1.25
C ALA A 72 -2.46 -7.97 1.57
N LYS A 73 -2.46 -8.50 2.81
CA LYS A 73 -3.42 -9.53 3.23
C LYS A 73 -4.88 -9.06 3.10
N HIS A 74 -5.11 -7.75 3.24
CA HIS A 74 -6.45 -7.14 3.13
C HIS A 74 -6.87 -6.84 1.68
N LEU A 75 -5.97 -6.98 0.69
CA LEU A 75 -6.31 -6.73 -0.72
C LEU A 75 -7.25 -7.78 -1.31
N HIS A 76 -7.28 -8.99 -0.73
CA HIS A 76 -8.09 -10.12 -1.19
C HIS A 76 -9.30 -10.40 -0.29
N GLU A 77 -9.60 -9.51 0.67
CA GLU A 77 -10.76 -9.67 1.54
C GLU A 77 -12.06 -9.33 0.81
N ASN A 78 -13.14 -10.01 1.20
CA ASN A 78 -14.48 -9.80 0.61
C ASN A 78 -15.06 -8.42 0.96
N ASN A 79 -14.53 -7.74 1.98
CA ASN A 79 -14.98 -6.42 2.37
C ASN A 79 -14.35 -5.37 1.44
N VAL A 80 -15.19 -4.83 0.53
CA VAL A 80 -14.79 -3.81 -0.45
C VAL A 80 -14.12 -2.61 0.21
N TRP A 81 -14.66 -2.15 1.35
CA TRP A 81 -14.16 -0.96 2.02
C TRP A 81 -12.78 -1.18 2.67
N GLU A 82 -12.55 -2.36 3.27
CA GLU A 82 -11.23 -2.70 3.85
C GLU A 82 -10.18 -2.82 2.74
N ARG A 83 -10.54 -3.48 1.63
CA ARG A 83 -9.69 -3.59 0.45
C ARG A 83 -9.31 -2.23 -0.12
N GLU A 84 -10.28 -1.32 -0.28
CA GLU A 84 -10.03 0.04 -0.78
C GLU A 84 -9.15 0.85 0.19
N SER A 85 -9.35 0.70 1.49
CA SER A 85 -8.56 1.38 2.52
C SER A 85 -7.12 0.87 2.57
N ALA A 86 -6.92 -0.45 2.48
CA ALA A 86 -5.60 -1.06 2.38
C ALA A 86 -4.87 -0.63 1.10
N LEU A 87 -5.59 -0.60 -0.03
CA LEU A 87 -5.04 -0.14 -1.31
C LEU A 87 -4.61 1.34 -1.23
N ALA A 88 -5.45 2.20 -0.66
CA ALA A 88 -5.12 3.62 -0.47
C ALA A 88 -3.89 3.81 0.43
N ALA A 89 -3.76 3.02 1.49
CA ALA A 89 -2.57 3.05 2.36
C ALA A 89 -1.30 2.63 1.58
N LEU A 90 -1.35 1.55 0.80
CA LEU A 90 -0.22 1.12 -0.03
C LEU A 90 0.16 2.14 -1.11
N ILE A 91 -0.83 2.79 -1.75
CA ILE A 91 -0.57 3.89 -2.71
C ILE A 91 0.12 5.07 -2.01
N THR A 92 -0.32 5.41 -0.80
CA THR A 92 0.32 6.45 0.02
C THR A 92 1.76 6.05 0.36
N GLY A 93 1.99 4.81 0.79
CA GLY A 93 3.33 4.28 1.04
C GLY A 93 4.24 4.30 -0.18
N MET A 94 3.73 4.00 -1.38
CA MET A 94 4.48 4.13 -2.63
C MET A 94 4.87 5.60 -2.93
N LYS A 95 3.91 6.53 -2.82
CA LYS A 95 4.13 7.93 -3.22
C LYS A 95 4.91 8.73 -2.17
N GLU A 96 4.74 8.42 -0.90
CA GLU A 96 5.17 9.25 0.23
C GLU A 96 5.97 8.49 1.29
N GLY A 97 6.21 7.18 1.11
CA GLY A 97 6.97 6.37 2.05
C GLY A 97 8.30 7.00 2.46
N HIS A 98 8.69 6.78 3.71
CA HIS A 98 9.83 7.46 4.32
C HIS A 98 11.16 7.19 3.58
N ASN A 99 11.34 5.99 3.02
CA ASN A 99 12.54 5.58 2.29
C ASN A 99 12.19 4.81 1.01
N GLU A 100 13.21 4.47 0.22
CA GLU A 100 13.05 3.72 -1.03
C GLU A 100 12.63 2.26 -0.83
N ILE A 101 12.99 1.63 0.29
CA ILE A 101 12.70 0.23 0.58
C ILE A 101 11.20 0.05 0.80
N ILE A 102 10.58 0.86 1.66
CA ILE A 102 9.13 0.78 1.91
C ILE A 102 8.32 1.16 0.67
N ARG A 103 8.81 2.11 -0.14
CA ARG A 103 8.19 2.47 -1.42
C ARG A 103 8.21 1.31 -2.40
N ASP A 104 9.35 0.64 -2.53
CA ASP A 104 9.51 -0.55 -3.37
C ASP A 104 8.62 -1.70 -2.89
N ALA A 105 8.61 -2.00 -1.60
CA ALA A 105 7.74 -3.01 -1.02
C ALA A 105 6.26 -2.72 -1.30
N CYS A 106 5.81 -1.46 -1.15
CA CYS A 106 4.47 -1.04 -1.54
C CYS A 106 4.19 -1.25 -3.04
N ILE A 107 5.13 -0.92 -3.93
CA ILE A 107 4.98 -1.14 -5.39
C ILE A 107 4.78 -2.63 -5.70
N GLN A 108 5.57 -3.49 -5.08
CA GLN A 108 5.46 -4.95 -5.26
C GLN A 108 4.09 -5.46 -4.81
N LYS A 109 3.60 -5.02 -3.65
CA LYS A 109 2.28 -5.41 -3.13
C LYS A 109 1.10 -4.84 -3.92
N LEU A 110 1.25 -3.64 -4.46
CA LEU A 110 0.26 -3.08 -5.38
C LEU A 110 0.13 -3.92 -6.66
N ALA A 111 1.23 -4.47 -7.18
CA ALA A 111 1.20 -5.36 -8.35
C ALA A 111 0.43 -6.66 -8.08
N GLU A 112 0.46 -7.18 -6.84
CA GLU A 112 -0.27 -8.38 -6.41
C GLU A 112 -1.80 -8.15 -6.36
N SER A 113 -2.27 -6.91 -6.32
CA SER A 113 -3.70 -6.57 -6.22
C SER A 113 -4.53 -6.98 -7.46
N GLN A 114 -3.89 -7.10 -8.63
CA GLN A 114 -4.53 -7.38 -9.92
C GLN A 114 -5.60 -6.35 -10.33
N GLN A 115 -5.58 -5.15 -9.76
CA GLN A 115 -6.55 -4.09 -10.05
C GLN A 115 -6.07 -3.19 -11.19
N VAL A 116 -6.95 -2.93 -12.16
CA VAL A 116 -6.66 -2.08 -13.32
C VAL A 116 -6.33 -0.63 -12.90
N ASP A 117 -7.01 -0.10 -11.87
CA ASP A 117 -6.76 1.28 -11.41
C ASP A 117 -5.36 1.47 -10.82
N VAL A 118 -4.78 0.39 -10.29
CA VAL A 118 -3.40 0.39 -9.78
C VAL A 118 -2.40 0.54 -10.91
N TYR A 119 -2.67 -0.07 -12.08
CA TYR A 119 -1.82 0.10 -13.26
C TYR A 119 -1.69 1.58 -13.66
N TYR A 120 -2.81 2.31 -13.75
CA TYR A 120 -2.78 3.72 -14.10
C TYR A 120 -2.08 4.57 -13.03
N THR A 121 -2.30 4.26 -11.75
CA THR A 121 -1.62 4.93 -10.63
C THR A 121 -0.10 4.72 -10.68
N LEU A 122 0.36 3.50 -11.05
CA LEU A 122 1.77 3.19 -11.25
C LEU A 122 2.36 3.95 -12.45
N LEU A 123 1.63 4.09 -13.55
CA LEU A 123 2.08 4.88 -14.70
C LEU A 123 2.22 6.38 -14.37
N GLU A 124 1.28 6.94 -13.61
CA GLU A 124 1.38 8.31 -13.12
C GLU A 124 2.63 8.50 -12.25
N TYR A 125 2.86 7.58 -11.31
CA TYR A 125 4.02 7.64 -10.44
C TYR A 125 5.33 7.46 -11.22
N ARG A 126 5.37 6.56 -12.20
CA ARG A 126 6.50 6.42 -13.13
C ARG A 126 6.82 7.74 -13.83
N ASN A 127 5.80 8.43 -14.35
CA ASN A 127 6.01 9.69 -15.06
C ASN A 127 6.53 10.79 -14.12
N PHE A 128 6.02 10.85 -12.88
CA PHE A 128 6.58 11.72 -11.85
C PHE A 128 8.07 11.42 -11.59
N LEU A 129 8.42 10.14 -11.41
CA LEU A 129 9.80 9.71 -11.16
C LEU A 129 10.73 10.05 -12.33
N LEU A 130 10.29 9.87 -13.58
CA LEU A 130 11.06 10.23 -14.77
C LEU A 130 11.30 11.74 -14.90
N LEU A 131 10.31 12.55 -14.51
CA LEU A 131 10.46 14.00 -14.51
C LEU A 131 11.47 14.47 -13.45
N ASP A 132 11.52 13.80 -12.30
CA ASP A 132 12.47 14.12 -11.22
C ASP A 132 13.81 13.39 -11.31
N GLU A 133 13.94 12.39 -12.21
CA GLU A 133 15.17 11.62 -12.45
C GLU A 133 16.36 12.53 -12.79
N ALA A 134 16.10 13.63 -13.51
CA ALA A 134 17.11 14.64 -13.84
C ALA A 134 17.79 15.24 -12.59
N ASN A 135 17.09 15.29 -11.45
CA ASN A 135 17.60 15.86 -10.20
C ASN A 135 18.24 14.82 -9.28
N ARG A 136 17.79 13.56 -9.33
CA ARG A 136 18.24 12.48 -8.41
C ARG A 136 18.32 11.11 -9.12
N PRO A 137 19.22 10.94 -10.11
CA PRO A 137 19.19 9.80 -11.02
C PRO A 137 19.42 8.46 -10.32
N LYS A 138 20.33 8.39 -9.34
CA LYS A 138 20.59 7.14 -8.62
C LYS A 138 19.41 6.71 -7.75
N TYR A 139 18.78 7.65 -7.06
CA TYR A 139 17.69 7.41 -6.11
C TYR A 139 16.45 6.86 -6.84
N TRP A 140 16.09 7.47 -7.98
CA TRP A 140 14.89 7.07 -8.71
C TRP A 140 15.07 5.84 -9.62
N SER A 141 16.30 5.55 -10.06
CA SER A 141 16.56 4.38 -10.94
C SER A 141 16.15 3.03 -10.34
N PHE A 142 16.19 2.90 -9.01
CA PHE A 142 15.73 1.70 -8.33
C PHE A 142 14.20 1.59 -8.39
N LEU A 143 13.50 2.63 -7.92
CA LEU A 143 12.04 2.67 -7.92
C LEU A 143 11.44 2.61 -9.33
N LEU A 144 12.07 3.24 -10.32
CA LEU A 144 11.64 3.15 -11.72
C LEU A 144 11.64 1.72 -12.25
N ARG A 145 12.64 0.90 -11.87
CA ARG A 145 12.68 -0.53 -12.24
C ARG A 145 11.50 -1.27 -11.62
N SER A 146 11.23 -1.04 -10.34
CA SER A 146 10.11 -1.67 -9.62
C SER A 146 8.75 -1.28 -10.20
N VAL A 147 8.54 0.01 -10.48
CA VAL A 147 7.29 0.48 -11.09
C VAL A 147 7.07 -0.11 -12.48
N ASN A 148 8.13 -0.17 -13.31
CA ASN A 148 8.03 -0.81 -14.63
C ASN A 148 7.71 -2.30 -14.53
N ALA A 149 8.32 -3.02 -13.59
CA ALA A 149 8.04 -4.43 -13.35
C ALA A 149 6.59 -4.64 -12.89
N ALA A 150 6.11 -3.83 -11.94
CA ALA A 150 4.73 -3.86 -11.45
C ALA A 150 3.70 -3.55 -12.55
N ALA A 151 3.93 -2.50 -13.34
CA ALA A 151 3.05 -2.16 -14.45
C ALA A 151 3.02 -3.27 -15.53
N THR A 152 4.17 -3.89 -15.81
CA THR A 152 4.25 -5.04 -16.73
C THR A 152 3.44 -6.22 -16.20
N ALA A 153 3.55 -6.53 -14.89
CA ALA A 153 2.78 -7.59 -14.26
C ALA A 153 1.26 -7.35 -14.32
N LEU A 154 0.82 -6.10 -14.32
CA LEU A 154 -0.60 -5.74 -14.41
C LEU A 154 -1.14 -5.64 -15.84
N THR A 155 -0.28 -5.63 -16.87
CA THR A 155 -0.69 -5.48 -18.29
C THR A 155 -1.73 -6.52 -18.75
N PRO A 156 -1.63 -7.81 -18.40
CA PRO A 156 -2.63 -8.81 -18.79
C PRO A 156 -4.05 -8.48 -18.31
N TYR A 157 -4.21 -7.92 -17.10
CA TYR A 157 -5.51 -7.57 -16.55
C TYR A 157 -6.12 -6.34 -17.24
N VAL A 158 -5.26 -5.39 -17.64
CA VAL A 158 -5.70 -4.25 -18.46
C VAL A 158 -6.19 -4.76 -19.82
N GLU A 159 -5.41 -5.60 -20.49
CA GLU A 159 -5.80 -6.19 -21.78
C GLU A 159 -7.10 -6.99 -21.68
N GLU A 160 -7.30 -7.76 -20.62
CA GLU A 160 -8.53 -8.50 -20.35
C GLU A 160 -9.72 -7.55 -20.15
N SER A 161 -9.56 -6.49 -19.36
CA SER A 161 -10.61 -5.48 -19.14
C SER A 161 -11.02 -4.75 -20.42
N LEU A 162 -10.08 -4.54 -21.34
CA LEU A 162 -10.31 -3.90 -22.64
C LEU A 162 -10.95 -4.85 -23.66
N ARG A 163 -10.83 -6.17 -23.47
CA ARG A 163 -11.54 -7.18 -24.26
C ARG A 163 -13.00 -7.20 -23.81
N VAL A 164 -13.76 -6.16 -24.13
CA VAL A 164 -15.23 -6.21 -24.04
C VAL A 164 -15.68 -7.41 -24.88
N PRO A 165 -16.36 -8.41 -24.31
CA PRO A 165 -16.89 -9.50 -25.10
C PRO A 165 -17.84 -8.90 -26.14
N ILE A 166 -17.55 -9.11 -27.43
CA ILE A 166 -18.46 -8.74 -28.53
C ILE A 166 -19.89 -9.25 -28.26
N GLN A 167 -20.05 -10.31 -27.46
CA GLN A 167 -21.32 -10.82 -26.97
C GLN A 167 -22.09 -9.86 -26.05
N LEU A 168 -21.44 -9.12 -25.14
CA LEU A 168 -22.08 -8.11 -24.27
C LEU A 168 -22.46 -6.85 -25.06
N LEU A 169 -21.66 -6.46 -26.05
CA LEU A 169 -22.00 -5.38 -26.98
C LEU A 169 -23.19 -5.73 -27.88
N ARG A 170 -23.38 -7.02 -28.22
CA ARG A 170 -24.52 -7.51 -29.00
C ARG A 170 -25.81 -7.64 -28.20
N GLN A 171 -25.74 -7.87 -26.89
CA GLN A 171 -26.94 -7.99 -26.03
C GLN A 171 -27.61 -6.64 -25.72
N ASN A 172 -26.90 -5.53 -25.87
CA ASN A 172 -27.41 -4.18 -25.61
C ASN A 172 -27.72 -3.36 -26.90
N GLN A 173 -27.71 -3.99 -28.07
CA GLN A 173 -28.18 -3.34 -29.30
C GLN A 173 -29.67 -3.64 -29.50
N PRO A 174 -30.55 -2.63 -29.56
CA PRO A 174 -31.93 -2.87 -29.98
C PRO A 174 -31.93 -3.40 -31.42
N ILE A 175 -32.70 -4.46 -31.65
CA ILE A 175 -32.98 -5.03 -32.98
C ILE A 175 -33.63 -3.96 -33.86
#